data_AF-A0A3N5HR93-F1
#
_entry.id   AF-A0A3N5HR93-F1
#
_cell.length_a   1.000
_cell.length_b   1.000
_cell.length_c   1.000
_cell.angle_alpha   90.00
_cell.angle_beta   90.00
_cell.angle_gamma   90.00
#
_symmetry.space_group_name_H-M   'P 1'
#
loop_
_entity.id
_entity.type
_entity.pdbx_description
1 polymer ?
#
loop_
_entity_poly.entity_id
_entity_poly.type
_entity_poly.pdbx_seq_one_letter_code
_entity_poly.pdbx_strand_id
1 'polypeptide(L)' 'HSVQDFLQAAFEAVGLDWQKHYRLDPRFARPSKETQLVGNPGKARARLGWRAETDLHGIVAQMVAADRESLQAT' A
#
# COMPACT_ATOMS: atom_id res chain seq x y z
N HIS A 1 -0.31 -6.30 7.07
CA HIS A 1 -0.50 -6.08 5.63
C HIS A 1 0.69 -6.62 4.85
N SER A 2 0.44 -7.16 3.67
CA SER A 2 1.42 -7.67 2.71
C SER A 2 1.47 -6.81 1.45
N VAL A 3 2.45 -7.06 0.57
CA VAL A 3 2.47 -6.46 -0.78
C VAL A 3 1.26 -6.92 -1.61
N GLN A 4 0.78 -8.15 -1.39
CA GLN A 4 -0.42 -8.64 -2.04
C GLN A 4 -1.67 -7.86 -1.59
N ASP A 5 -1.80 -7.52 -0.31
CA ASP A 5 -2.91 -6.71 0.20
C ASP A 5 -2.92 -5.32 -0.46
N PHE A 6 -1.73 -4.75 -0.67
CA PHE A 6 -1.57 -3.47 -1.36
C PHE A 6 -2.01 -3.56 -2.83
N LEU A 7 -1.59 -4.61 -3.55
CA LEU A 7 -2.00 -4.85 -4.94
C LEU A 7 -3.53 -5.01 -5.04
N GLN A 8 -4.13 -5.79 -4.15
CA GLN A 8 -5.57 -5.96 -4.10
C GLN A 8 -6.27 -4.61 -3.94
N ALA A 9 -5.92 -3.82 -2.93
CA ALA A 9 -6.54 -2.52 -2.67
C ALA A 9 -6.37 -1.53 -3.84
N ALA A 10 -5.21 -1.52 -4.51
CA ALA A 10 -4.94 -0.61 -5.62
C ALA A 10 -5.78 -0.96 -6.85
N PHE A 11 -5.90 -2.24 -7.20
CA PHE A 11 -6.68 -2.67 -8.35
C PHE A 11 -8.19 -2.62 -8.08
N GLU A 12 -8.64 -2.88 -6.85
CA GLU A 12 -10.02 -2.65 -6.42
C GLU A 12 -10.45 -1.19 -6.61
N ALA A 13 -9.58 -0.22 -6.31
CA ALA A 13 -9.85 1.20 -6.47
C ALA A 13 -10.15 1.62 -7.92
N VAL A 14 -9.81 0.78 -8.91
CA VAL A 14 -10.11 0.98 -10.34
C VAL A 14 -10.97 -0.14 -10.95
N GLY A 15 -11.54 -1.02 -10.12
CA GLY A 15 -12.42 -2.11 -10.58
C GLY A 15 -11.74 -3.17 -11.44
N LEU A 16 -10.44 -3.43 -11.20
CA LEU A 16 -9.65 -4.41 -11.94
C LEU A 16 -9.25 -5.60 -11.07
N ASP A 17 -8.89 -6.71 -11.71
CA ASP A 17 -8.33 -7.90 -11.07
C ASP A 17 -6.80 -7.89 -11.21
N TRP A 18 -6.08 -7.67 -10.11
CA TRP A 18 -4.62 -7.54 -10.13
C TRP A 18 -3.91 -8.79 -10.66
N GLN A 19 -4.49 -9.98 -10.50
CA GLN A 19 -3.86 -11.24 -10.93
C GLN A 19 -3.68 -11.30 -12.45
N LYS A 20 -4.53 -10.60 -13.20
CA LYS A 20 -4.44 -10.51 -14.67
C LYS A 20 -3.33 -9.60 -15.16
N HIS A 21 -2.81 -8.73 -14.29
CA HIS A 21 -1.85 -7.67 -14.65
C HIS A 21 -0.49 -7.83 -13.96
N TYR A 22 -0.38 -8.72 -12.97
CA TYR A 22 0.84 -8.96 -12.21
C TYR A 22 1.79 -9.95 -12.89
N ARG A 23 3.10 -9.69 -12.77
CA ARG A 23 4.18 -10.62 -13.11
C ARG A 23 5.29 -10.52 -12.07
N LEU A 24 5.87 -11.65 -11.69
CA LEU A 24 7.06 -11.69 -10.85
C LEU A 24 8.31 -11.59 -11.73
N ASP A 25 9.17 -10.63 -11.45
CA ASP A 25 10.47 -10.49 -12.10
C ASP A 25 11.60 -10.71 -11.07
N PRO A 26 12.46 -11.72 -11.25
CA PRO A 26 13.56 -12.01 -10.34
C PRO A 26 14.52 -10.84 -10.11
N ARG A 27 14.60 -9.88 -11.03
CA ARG A 27 15.46 -8.69 -10.90
C ARG A 27 15.05 -7.78 -9.73
N PHE A 28 13.79 -7.83 -9.30
CA PHE A 28 13.30 -7.09 -8.12
C PHE A 28 13.45 -7.89 -6.81
N ALA A 29 13.91 -9.14 -6.86
CA ALA A 29 14.16 -9.91 -5.66
C ALA A 29 15.42 -9.41 -4.95
N ARG A 30 15.31 -9.12 -3.65
CA ARG A 30 16.47 -8.78 -2.82
C ARG A 30 17.11 -10.05 -2.23
N PRO A 31 18.45 -10.19 -2.25
CA PRO A 31 19.15 -11.39 -1.76
C PRO A 31 18.89 -11.73 -0.28
N SER A 32 18.62 -10.72 0.54
CA SER A 32 18.25 -10.88 1.95
C SER A 32 16.74 -10.71 2.13
N LYS A 33 16.02 -11.81 2.30
CA LYS A 33 14.63 -11.90 2.80
C LYS A 33 14.73 -12.47 4.23
N GLU A 34 13.94 -12.10 5.23
CA GLU A 34 12.68 -11.38 5.35
C GLU A 34 12.76 -10.54 6.64
N THR A 35 12.23 -9.32 6.64
CA THR A 35 11.87 -8.67 7.90
C THR A 35 10.45 -8.19 7.80
N GLN A 36 9.58 -8.82 8.59
CA GLN A 36 8.23 -8.31 8.78
C GLN A 36 8.31 -7.04 9.60
N LEU A 37 7.86 -5.92 9.05
CA LEU A 37 7.83 -4.64 9.74
C LEU A 37 6.47 -4.50 10.44
N VAL A 38 6.47 -4.65 11.77
CA VAL A 38 5.27 -4.45 12.60
C VAL A 38 5.61 -3.44 13.70
N GLY A 39 5.16 -2.20 13.50
CA GLY A 39 5.33 -1.14 14.49
C GLY A 39 4.28 -1.23 15.60
N ASN A 40 4.68 -0.99 16.85
CA ASN A 40 3.77 -0.77 17.97
C ASN A 40 3.67 0.75 18.25
N PRO A 41 2.56 1.43 17.90
CA PRO A 41 2.40 2.86 18.13
C PRO A 41 1.97 3.22 19.56
N GLY A 42 2.00 2.28 20.52
CA GLY A 42 1.51 2.49 21.89
C GLY A 42 2.15 3.68 22.59
N LYS A 43 3.46 3.90 22.41
CA LYS A 43 4.17 5.07 22.98
C LYS A 43 3.66 6.40 22.41
N ALA A 44 3.43 6.46 21.09
CA ALA A 44 2.90 7.66 20.44
C ALA A 44 1.47 7.95 20.90
N ARG A 45 0.63 6.91 21.00
CA ARG A 45 -0.73 7.04 21.54
C ARG A 45 -0.74 7.56 22.97
N ALA A 46 0.07 6.98 23.85
CA ALA A 46 0.09 7.34 25.26
C ALA A 46 0.64 8.74 25.53
N ARG A 47 1.66 9.18 24.79
CA ARG A 47 2.34 10.46 25.05
C ARG A 47 1.82 11.63 24.23
N LEU A 48 1.30 11.35 23.04
CA LEU A 48 0.92 12.38 22.07
C LEU A 48 -0.58 12.37 21.77
N GLY A 49 -1.33 11.38 22.29
CA GLY A 49 -2.71 11.14 21.85
C GLY A 49 -2.82 10.69 20.39
N TRP A 50 -1.69 10.38 19.75
CA TRP A 50 -1.64 10.13 18.31
C TRP A 50 -2.27 8.78 17.94
N ARG A 51 -3.04 8.79 16.85
CA ARG A 51 -3.61 7.61 16.21
C ARG A 51 -3.58 7.80 14.70
N ALA A 52 -3.26 6.75 13.96
CA ALA A 52 -3.43 6.75 12.51
C ALA A 52 -4.92 6.92 12.16
N GLU A 53 -5.21 7.90 11.31
CA GLU A 53 -6.58 8.20 10.84
C GLU A 53 -6.94 7.41 9.58
N THR A 54 -5.91 7.01 8.81
CA THR A 54 -6.06 6.30 7.55
C THR A 54 -5.49 4.88 7.68
N ASP A 55 -6.26 3.90 7.22
CA ASP A 55 -5.81 2.51 7.10
C ASP A 55 -5.19 2.23 5.72
N LEU A 56 -4.83 0.96 5.45
CA LEU A 56 -4.22 0.57 4.18
C LEU A 56 -5.12 0.90 2.98
N HIS A 57 -6.42 0.56 3.05
CA HIS A 57 -7.33 0.79 1.91
C HIS A 57 -7.51 2.28 1.66
N GLY A 58 -7.68 3.07 2.71
CA GLY A 58 -7.83 4.52 2.61
C GLY A 58 -6.62 5.20 1.97
N ILE A 59 -5.39 4.84 2.40
CA ILE A 59 -4.19 5.48 1.85
C ILE A 59 -3.95 5.04 0.40
N VAL A 60 -4.18 3.76 0.08
CA VAL A 60 -4.02 3.24 -1.29
C VAL A 60 -5.02 3.90 -2.24
N ALA A 61 -6.28 4.07 -1.82
CA ALA A 61 -7.28 4.77 -2.64
C ALA A 61 -6.89 6.22 -2.95
N GLN A 62 -6.33 6.95 -1.95
CA GLN A 62 -5.82 8.31 -2.15
C GLN A 62 -4.65 8.35 -3.15
N MET A 63 -3.70 7.41 -3.04
CA MET A 63 -2.56 7.31 -3.96
C MET A 63 -3.03 7.05 -5.40
N VAL A 64 -3.95 6.10 -5.60
CA VAL A 64 -4.48 5.77 -6.93
C VAL A 64 -5.25 6.96 -7.53
N ALA A 65 -6.03 7.68 -6.72
CA ALA A 65 -6.74 8.87 -7.19
C ALA A 65 -5.76 9.95 -7.68
N ALA A 66 -4.69 10.20 -6.92
CA ALA A 66 -3.66 11.17 -7.30
C ALA A 66 -2.92 10.76 -8.59
N ASP A 67 -2.56 9.49 -8.75
CA ASP A 67 -1.93 8.99 -9.98
C ASP A 67 -2.86 9.15 -11.20
N ARG A 68 -4.16 8.92 -11.02
CA ARG A 68 -5.15 9.14 -12.09
C ARG A 68 -5.27 10.60 -12.50
N GLU A 69 -5.28 11.52 -11.53
CA GLU A 69 -5.32 12.96 -11.79
C GLU A 69 -4.06 13.39 -12.56
N SER A 70 -2.88 12.93 -12.14
CA SER A 70 -1.60 13.19 -12.81
C SER A 70 -1.59 12.74 -14.27
N LEU A 71 -2.14 11.55 -14.56
CA LEU A 71 -2.26 11.03 -15.93
C LEU A 71 -3.24 11.81 -16.82
N GLN A 72 -4.24 12.48 -16.23
CA GLN A 72 -5.23 13.27 -16.96
C GLN A 72 -4.77 14.70 -17.23
N ALA A 73 -3.75 15.18 -16.52
CA ALA A 73 -3.18 16.52 -16.67
C ALA A 73 -2.15 16.63 -17.82
N THR A 74 -1.95 15.56 -18.60
CA THR A 74 -1.06 15.48 -19.77
C THR A 74 -1.89 15.31 -21.04
#